data_AF-A0A6P0DUZ3-F1
#
_entry.id   AF-A0A6P0DUZ3-F1
#
_cell.length_a   1.000
_cell.length_b   1.000
_cell.length_c   1.000
_cell.angle_alpha   90.00
_cell.angle_beta   90.00
_cell.angle_gamma   90.00
#
_symmetry.space_group_name_H-M   'P 1'
#
loop_
_entity.id
_entity.type
_entity.pdbx_description
1 polymer ?
#
loop_
_entity_poly.entity_id
_entity_poly.type
_entity_poly.pdbx_seq_one_letter_code
_entity_poly.pdbx_strand_id
1 'polypeptide(L)'
;MTRPTPPSPEALYLSRQTQTLRQHTEHYLEHLSAAGYSARTQESYWERLLPFVAWCEDRGLLHAPQVSLAVLEGYQRWLRGYRKADGHPLTAGSQLNRLTGIRMLWRWLLKRHV
;
A
#
# COMPACT_ATOMS: atom_id res chain seq x y z
N MET A 1 3.73 38.92 -6.71
CA MET A 1 3.64 37.45 -6.81
C MET A 1 3.65 36.88 -5.39
N THR A 2 2.48 36.66 -4.81
CA THR A 2 2.34 36.05 -3.48
C THR A 2 2.72 34.57 -3.56
N ARG A 3 3.78 34.16 -2.86
CA ARG A 3 4.08 32.73 -2.69
C ARG A 3 2.90 32.09 -1.95
N PRO A 4 2.39 30.93 -2.40
CA PRO A 4 1.37 30.23 -1.65
C PRO A 4 1.93 29.89 -0.25
N THR A 5 1.18 30.28 0.78
CA THR A 5 1.53 29.99 2.18
C THR A 5 1.65 28.47 2.33
N PRO A 6 2.76 27.96 2.89
CA PRO A 6 2.88 26.53 3.13
C PRO A 6 1.74 26.07 4.05
N PRO A 7 1.10 24.92 3.76
CA PRO A 7 0.00 24.42 4.57
C PRO A 7 0.43 24.24 6.02
N SER A 8 -0.46 24.57 6.97
CA SER A 8 -0.19 24.42 8.40
C SER A 8 0.12 22.95 8.75
N PRO A 9 0.87 22.68 9.83
CA PRO A 9 1.12 21.31 10.29
C PRO A 9 -0.17 20.51 10.51
N GLU A 10 -1.25 21.16 10.95
CA GLU A 10 -2.58 20.59 11.11
C GLU A 10 -3.23 20.23 9.77
N ALA A 11 -3.18 21.11 8.77
CA ALA A 11 -3.67 20.83 7.44
C ALA A 11 -2.91 19.67 6.78
N LEU A 12 -1.59 19.60 7.00
CA LEU A 12 -0.75 18.48 6.55
C LEU A 12 -1.06 17.18 7.29
N TYR A 13 -1.47 17.25 8.55
CA TYR A 13 -1.87 16.10 9.34
C TYR A 13 -3.23 15.56 8.87
N LEU A 14 -4.22 16.44 8.73
CA LEU A 14 -5.56 16.10 8.23
C LEU A 14 -5.48 15.56 6.79
N SER A 15 -4.68 16.18 5.93
CA SER A 15 -4.49 15.70 4.56
C SER A 15 -3.89 14.29 4.53
N ARG A 16 -2.99 13.96 5.47
CA ARG A 16 -2.40 12.62 5.61
C ARG A 16 -3.41 11.61 6.15
N GLN A 17 -4.34 12.02 7.02
CA GLN A 17 -5.43 11.16 7.48
C GLN A 17 -6.45 10.86 6.37
N THR A 18 -6.61 11.78 5.41
CA THR A 18 -7.51 11.61 4.26
C THR A 18 -6.87 10.92 3.06
N GLN A 19 -5.60 10.49 3.16
CA GLN A 19 -4.93 9.80 2.06
C GLN A 19 -5.52 8.42 1.82
N THR A 20 -5.70 8.06 0.56
CA THR A 20 -6.15 6.73 0.18
C THR A 20 -5.02 5.71 0.27
N LEU A 21 -5.36 4.42 0.31
CA LEU A 21 -4.41 3.30 0.25
C LEU A 21 -3.51 3.38 -0.98
N ARG A 22 -4.06 3.86 -2.11
CA ARG A 22 -3.31 4.09 -3.35
C ARG A 22 -2.27 5.18 -3.18
N GLN A 23 -2.66 6.33 -2.65
CA GLN A 23 -1.73 7.44 -2.38
C GLN A 23 -0.64 7.05 -1.38
N HIS A 24 -1.00 6.33 -0.32
CA HIS A 24 -0.01 5.78 0.61
C HIS A 24 0.97 4.81 -0.06
N THR A 25 0.48 3.98 -1.00
CA THR A 25 1.33 3.07 -1.77
C THR A 25 2.29 3.84 -2.67
N GLU A 26 1.82 4.86 -3.37
CA GLU A 26 2.65 5.73 -4.22
C GLU A 26 3.75 6.42 -3.40
N HIS A 27 3.40 7.05 -2.28
CA HIS A 27 4.38 7.68 -1.40
C HIS A 27 5.38 6.70 -0.80
N TYR A 28 4.98 5.45 -0.55
CA TYR A 28 5.90 4.43 -0.09
C TYR A 28 6.91 4.04 -1.18
N LEU A 29 6.47 3.94 -2.44
CA LEU A 29 7.35 3.66 -3.57
C LEU A 29 8.32 4.83 -3.85
N GLU A 30 7.83 6.07 -3.77
CA GLU A 30 8.66 7.28 -3.80
C GLU A 30 9.71 7.26 -2.69
N HIS A 31 9.33 6.85 -1.48
CA HIS A 31 10.25 6.70 -0.36
C HIS A 31 11.32 5.64 -0.63
N LEU A 32 10.95 4.48 -1.20
CA LEU A 32 11.93 3.46 -1.60
C LEU A 32 12.92 4.04 -2.64
N SER A 33 12.43 4.82 -3.59
CA SER A 33 13.29 5.51 -4.56
C SER A 33 14.28 6.47 -3.90
N ALA A 34 13.77 7.35 -3.04
CA ALA A 34 14.60 8.33 -2.32
C ALA A 34 15.60 7.67 -1.36
N ALA A 35 15.30 6.48 -0.84
CA ALA A 35 16.19 5.69 0.00
C ALA A 35 17.26 4.89 -0.79
N GLY A 36 17.33 5.06 -2.11
CA GLY A 36 18.36 4.44 -2.97
C GLY A 36 18.03 3.02 -3.43
N TYR A 37 16.79 2.54 -3.24
CA TYR A 37 16.39 1.24 -3.78
C TYR A 37 16.26 1.30 -5.31
N SER A 38 16.73 0.24 -5.98
CA SER A 38 16.67 0.14 -7.44
C SER A 38 15.24 0.19 -7.99
N ALA A 39 15.09 0.63 -9.24
CA ALA A 39 13.80 0.60 -9.96
C ALA A 39 13.16 -0.81 -9.95
N ARG A 40 13.98 -1.85 -10.08
CA ARG A 40 13.52 -3.25 -9.99
C ARG A 40 12.90 -3.59 -8.63
N THR A 41 13.44 -3.02 -7.55
CA THR A 41 12.87 -3.18 -6.21
C THR A 41 11.54 -2.46 -6.10
N GLN A 42 11.46 -1.22 -6.60
CA GLN A 42 10.22 -0.45 -6.59
C GLN A 42 9.11 -1.16 -7.37
N GLU A 43 9.41 -1.65 -8.58
CA GLU A 43 8.49 -2.43 -9.39
C GLU A 43 8.04 -3.71 -8.66
N SER A 44 8.97 -4.43 -8.02
CA SER A 44 8.60 -5.61 -7.22
C SER A 44 7.63 -5.27 -6.09
N TYR A 45 7.78 -4.12 -5.43
CA TYR A 45 6.86 -3.68 -4.38
C TYR A 45 5.52 -3.22 -4.96
N TRP A 46 5.54 -2.51 -6.08
CA TRP A 46 4.33 -2.13 -6.83
C TRP A 46 3.50 -3.36 -7.20
N GLU A 47 4.10 -4.37 -7.83
CA GLU A 47 3.43 -5.62 -8.23
C GLU A 47 2.82 -6.38 -7.04
N ARG A 48 3.44 -6.27 -5.86
CA ARG A 48 2.99 -6.92 -4.62
C ARG A 48 1.82 -6.18 -3.99
N LEU A 49 1.88 -4.85 -3.95
CA LEU A 49 0.94 -3.97 -3.25
C LEU A 49 -0.31 -3.66 -4.06
N LEU A 50 -0.17 -3.43 -5.37
CA LEU A 50 -1.29 -2.96 -6.20
C LEU A 50 -2.52 -3.89 -6.15
N PRO A 51 -2.38 -5.23 -6.20
CA PRO A 51 -3.56 -6.11 -6.11
C PRO A 51 -4.27 -6.05 -4.76
N PHE A 52 -3.56 -5.73 -3.67
CA PHE A 52 -4.20 -5.50 -2.37
C PHE A 52 -5.01 -4.20 -2.37
N VAL A 53 -4.42 -3.12 -2.90
CA VAL A 53 -5.09 -1.82 -3.03
C VAL A 53 -6.35 -1.95 -3.88
N ALA A 54 -6.26 -2.57 -5.06
CA ALA A 54 -7.41 -2.80 -5.92
C ALA A 54 -8.50 -3.65 -5.24
N TRP A 55 -8.09 -4.73 -4.55
CA TRP A 55 -9.03 -5.59 -3.83
C TRP A 55 -9.76 -4.85 -2.69
N CYS A 56 -9.10 -3.89 -2.04
CA CYS A 56 -9.70 -3.00 -1.05
C CYS A 56 -10.62 -1.95 -1.70
N GLU A 57 -10.22 -1.33 -2.81
CA GLU A 57 -11.02 -0.36 -3.58
C GLU A 57 -12.34 -0.97 -4.04
N ASP A 58 -12.32 -2.20 -4.57
CA ASP A 58 -13.52 -2.95 -4.97
C ASP A 58 -14.52 -3.17 -3.81
N ARG A 59 -14.08 -3.00 -2.56
CA ARG A 59 -14.86 -3.17 -1.32
C ARG A 59 -15.15 -1.85 -0.61
N GLY A 60 -14.81 -0.71 -1.22
CA GLY A 60 -14.96 0.62 -0.61
C GLY A 60 -14.01 0.89 0.56
N LEU A 61 -12.95 0.10 0.71
CA LEU A 61 -11.93 0.28 1.74
C LEU A 61 -10.83 1.18 1.19
N LEU A 62 -11.07 2.49 1.21
CA LEU A 62 -10.21 3.46 0.56
C LEU A 62 -9.07 3.98 1.46
N HIS A 63 -9.22 3.92 2.78
CA HIS A 63 -8.30 4.55 3.74
C HIS A 63 -7.66 3.53 4.69
N ALA A 64 -6.44 3.83 5.14
CA ALA A 64 -5.68 2.95 6.03
C ALA A 64 -6.42 2.54 7.33
N PRO A 65 -7.17 3.43 8.02
CA PRO A 65 -7.91 3.05 9.24
C PRO A 65 -9.01 2.01 9.02
N GLN A 66 -9.46 1.82 7.78
CA GLN A 66 -10.49 0.82 7.44
C GLN A 66 -9.91 -0.60 7.33
N VAL A 67 -8.58 -0.74 7.29
CA VAL A 67 -7.90 -2.04 7.13
C VAL A 67 -7.69 -2.68 8.50
N SER A 68 -8.63 -3.54 8.89
CA SER A 68 -8.55 -4.36 10.10
C SER A 68 -7.85 -5.71 9.87
N LEU A 69 -7.62 -6.46 10.94
CA LEU A 69 -7.12 -7.85 10.85
C LEU A 69 -8.03 -8.72 9.97
N ALA A 70 -9.35 -8.62 10.12
CA ALA A 70 -10.32 -9.37 9.32
C ALA A 70 -10.22 -9.04 7.81
N VAL A 71 -9.90 -7.79 7.47
CA VAL A 71 -9.65 -7.37 6.07
C VAL A 71 -8.39 -8.06 5.54
N LEU A 72 -7.31 -8.08 6.31
CA LEU A 72 -6.05 -8.74 5.93
C LEU A 72 -6.24 -10.26 5.75
N GLU A 73 -6.97 -10.92 6.65
CA GLU A 73 -7.30 -12.34 6.55
C GLU A 73 -8.24 -12.64 5.36
N GLY A 74 -9.14 -11.71 5.04
CA GLY A 74 -9.96 -11.73 3.83
C GLY A 74 -9.11 -11.72 2.56
N TYR A 75 -8.11 -10.82 2.49
CA TYR A 75 -7.19 -10.76 1.36
C TYR A 75 -6.32 -12.02 1.28
N GLN A 76 -5.84 -12.53 2.41
CA GLN A 76 -5.07 -13.79 2.44
C GLN A 76 -5.91 -14.98 1.91
N ARG A 77 -7.20 -15.04 2.24
CA ARG A 77 -8.13 -16.03 1.66
C ARG A 77 -8.29 -15.83 0.16
N TRP A 78 -8.48 -14.60 -0.29
CA TRP A 78 -8.59 -14.27 -1.71
C TRP A 78 -7.33 -14.67 -2.49
N LEU A 79 -6.13 -14.45 -1.94
CA LEU A 79 -4.86 -14.88 -2.57
C LEU A 79 -4.75 -16.39 -2.78
N ARG A 80 -5.36 -17.21 -1.92
CA ARG A 80 -5.40 -18.68 -2.10
C ARG A 80 -6.30 -19.08 -3.28
N GLY A 81 -7.38 -18.33 -3.49
CA GLY A 81 -8.29 -18.51 -4.62
C GLY A 81 -7.83 -17.83 -5.91
N TYR A 82 -6.92 -16.86 -5.82
CA TYR A 82 -6.44 -16.08 -6.96
C TYR A 82 -5.78 -16.97 -8.02
N ARG A 83 -6.06 -16.65 -9.28
CA ARG A 83 -5.42 -17.25 -10.46
C ARG A 83 -4.82 -16.13 -11.28
N LYS A 84 -3.58 -16.33 -11.72
CA LYS A 84 -2.91 -15.42 -12.65
C LYS A 84 -3.60 -15.49 -14.02
N ALA A 85 -3.21 -14.62 -14.95
CA ALA A 85 -3.72 -14.63 -16.32
C ALA A 85 -3.52 -15.98 -17.03
N ASP A 86 -2.46 -16.71 -16.68
CA ASP A 86 -2.18 -18.06 -17.18
C ASP A 86 -3.04 -19.17 -16.53
N GLY A 87 -4.02 -18.81 -15.71
CA GLY A 87 -4.90 -19.75 -15.00
C GLY A 87 -4.27 -20.46 -13.79
N HIS A 88 -2.98 -20.27 -13.52
CA HIS A 88 -2.29 -20.94 -12.43
C HIS A 88 -2.43 -20.16 -11.11
N PRO A 89 -2.49 -20.85 -9.96
CA PRO A 89 -2.45 -20.19 -8.67
C PRO A 89 -1.10 -19.49 -8.43
N LEU A 90 -1.09 -18.54 -7.50
CA LEU A 90 0.17 -18.03 -6.96
C LEU A 90 0.83 -19.10 -6.10
N THR A 91 2.14 -19.28 -6.26
CA THR A 91 2.93 -20.12 -5.36
C THR A 91 2.84 -19.60 -3.92
N ALA A 92 3.02 -20.47 -2.93
CA ALA A 92 3.02 -20.07 -1.52
C ALA A 92 4.03 -18.94 -1.24
N GLY A 93 5.22 -19.01 -1.85
CA GLY A 93 6.23 -17.94 -1.76
C GLY A 93 5.76 -16.62 -2.37
N SER A 94 5.04 -16.65 -3.50
CA SER A 94 4.48 -15.44 -4.11
C SER A 94 3.38 -14.82 -3.25
N GLN A 95 2.53 -15.64 -2.61
CA GLN A 95 1.53 -15.17 -1.65
C GLN A 95 2.22 -14.51 -0.44
N LEU A 96 3.24 -15.15 0.13
CA LEU A 96 4.01 -14.61 1.25
C LEU A 96 4.71 -13.29 0.89
N ASN A 97 5.26 -13.18 -0.32
CA ASN A 97 5.89 -11.94 -0.81
C ASN A 97 4.89 -10.78 -0.90
N ARG A 98 3.66 -11.06 -1.35
CA ARG A 98 2.57 -10.05 -1.37
C ARG A 98 2.22 -9.59 0.04
N LEU A 99 2.00 -10.53 0.96
CA LEU A 99 1.70 -10.22 2.37
C LEU A 99 2.85 -9.45 3.05
N THR A 100 4.09 -9.80 2.73
CA THR A 100 5.27 -9.09 3.23
C THR A 100 5.32 -7.65 2.72
N GLY A 101 4.98 -7.42 1.45
CA GLY A 101 4.85 -6.06 0.90
C GLY A 101 3.87 -5.22 1.70
N ILE A 102 2.67 -5.75 1.96
CA ILE A 102 1.64 -5.08 2.78
C ILE A 102 2.19 -4.77 4.18
N ARG A 103 2.82 -5.74 4.84
CA ARG A 103 3.40 -5.54 6.17
C ARG A 103 4.45 -4.42 6.18
N MET A 104 5.28 -4.31 5.14
CA MET A 104 6.30 -3.26 5.05
C MET A 104 5.70 -1.88 4.81
N LEU A 105 4.65 -1.78 3.97
CA LEU A 105 3.91 -0.54 3.79
C LEU A 105 3.32 -0.06 5.12
N TRP A 106 2.62 -0.93 5.87
CA TRP A 106 2.05 -0.55 7.18
C TRP A 106 3.12 -0.19 8.21
N ARG A 107 4.25 -0.91 8.24
CA ARG A 107 5.38 -0.55 9.10
C ARG A 107 5.94 0.83 8.77
N TRP A 108 6.01 1.20 7.49
CA TRP A 108 6.46 2.52 7.07
C TRP A 108 5.44 3.60 7.43
N LEU A 109 4.14 3.37 7.22
CA LEU A 109 3.07 4.29 7.62
C LEU A 109 3.12 4.58 9.12
N LEU A 110 3.17 3.54 9.96
CA LEU A 110 3.18 3.71 11.42
C LEU A 110 4.40 4.49 11.93
N LYS A 111 5.58 4.30 11.32
CA LYS A 111 6.78 5.08 11.69
C LYS A 111 6.66 6.57 11.40
N ARG A 112 5.78 6.97 10.47
CA ARG A 112 5.57 8.37 10.07
C ARG A 112 4.49 9.07 10.89
N HIS A 113 3.70 8.31 11.65
CA HIS A 113 2.61 8.80 12.50
C HIS A 113 3.01 8.93 13.98
N VAL A 114 4.27 8.69 14.33
CA VAL A 114 4.86 8.91 15.67
C VAL A 114 5.76 10.15 15.64
#